data_AF-W1P6W0-F1
#
_entry.id   AF-W1P6W0-F1
#
_cell.length_a   1.000
_cell.length_b   1.000
_cell.length_c   1.000
_cell.angle_alpha   90.00
_cell.angle_beta   90.00
_cell.angle_gamma   90.00
#
_symmetry.space_group_name_H-M   'P 1'
#
loop_
_entity.id
_entity.type
_entity.pdbx_description
1 polymer ?
#
loop_
_entity_poly.entity_id
_entity_poly.type
_entity_poly.pdbx_seq_one_letter_code
_entity_poly.pdbx_strand_id
1 'polypeptide(L)'
;MFEYQLTIQSAKNPGRPIQGSCRMGKAGRDWKQVYEIYGVENWWSVVALFVQAAIFAALSVFLLAFFEPLSVSLHSRFPAIPAPILRLAAGVMGSVAGLTAGFLFADAAHSLHTSAALRWAMAQRVVAMVSDWSTVRTALDLGCGRGILLNAVALQLKKEGSAGCVVGLALRGNTVAATLRAAVTEGVQEYVTCRQGDPRRLPFAGNYFDVVVSGRFMHTVVGVEERGRVLGEAVRVMREGGVGVVWDDDRVLVAEYAERLTGMGMEEVRVAEGMVVAFRKPVGGGATQRVGVVVAPKEYDYLSVSTG
;
A
#
# COMPACT_ATOMS: atom_id res chain seq x y z
N MET A 1 -2.92 -15.23 -60.43
CA MET A 1 -2.61 -13.89 -59.89
C MET A 1 -2.39 -14.10 -58.39
N PHE A 2 -1.11 -14.28 -58.06
CA PHE A 2 -0.41 -14.64 -56.81
C PHE A 2 -1.18 -15.11 -55.55
N GLU A 3 -1.22 -16.43 -55.37
CA GLU A 3 -0.98 -17.11 -54.10
C GLU A 3 0.54 -17.19 -53.83
N TYR A 4 0.96 -17.15 -52.56
CA TYR A 4 2.21 -17.78 -52.12
C TYR A 4 2.05 -18.37 -50.72
N GLN A 5 1.91 -19.70 -50.69
CA GLN A 5 2.37 -20.57 -49.60
C GLN A 5 3.90 -20.69 -49.68
N LEU A 6 4.60 -20.64 -48.55
CA LEU A 6 5.94 -21.22 -48.42
C LEU A 6 6.19 -21.65 -46.98
N THR A 7 6.36 -22.96 -46.83
CA THR A 7 6.70 -23.67 -45.60
C THR A 7 8.22 -23.94 -45.58
N ILE A 8 8.73 -24.23 -44.37
CA ILE A 8 9.95 -24.99 -44.01
C ILE A 8 11.24 -24.16 -43.79
N GLN A 9 11.68 -24.00 -42.52
CA GLN A 9 12.75 -24.83 -41.94
C GLN A 9 13.04 -24.58 -40.45
N SER A 10 13.11 -25.70 -39.73
CA SER A 10 13.64 -25.90 -38.40
C SER A 10 15.17 -25.75 -38.41
N ALA A 11 15.71 -24.92 -37.52
CA ALA A 11 17.11 -24.99 -37.10
C ALA A 11 17.17 -24.96 -35.56
N LYS A 12 17.38 -26.13 -34.97
CA LYS A 12 17.96 -26.29 -33.62
C LYS A 12 19.47 -26.07 -33.74
N ASN A 13 20.05 -25.17 -32.92
CA ASN A 13 21.23 -25.51 -32.12
C ASN A 13 21.40 -24.53 -30.93
N PRO A 14 22.04 -24.99 -29.83
CA PRO A 14 21.86 -24.45 -28.48
C PRO A 14 22.99 -23.50 -28.04
N GLY A 15 22.72 -22.76 -26.96
CA GLY A 15 23.77 -22.25 -26.05
C GLY A 15 24.16 -20.80 -26.25
N ARG A 16 23.54 -19.89 -25.48
CA ARG A 16 24.21 -18.93 -24.59
C ARG A 16 23.18 -18.18 -23.74
N PRO A 17 23.49 -17.87 -22.47
CA PRO A 17 22.55 -17.26 -21.55
C PRO A 17 22.37 -15.79 -21.92
N ILE A 18 21.13 -15.38 -22.18
CA ILE A 18 20.77 -13.98 -22.36
C ILE A 18 20.74 -13.37 -20.97
N GLN A 19 21.87 -12.84 -20.51
CA GLN A 19 21.93 -11.90 -19.39
C GLN A 19 21.24 -10.60 -19.85
N GLY A 20 19.91 -10.62 -19.81
CA GLY A 20 19.09 -9.43 -19.87
C GLY A 20 19.22 -8.70 -18.53
N SER A 21 20.18 -7.78 -18.46
CA SER A 21 20.19 -6.72 -17.45
C SER A 21 18.81 -6.05 -17.47
N CYS A 22 17.99 -6.36 -16.47
CA CYS A 22 16.71 -5.72 -16.24
C CYS A 22 17.00 -4.27 -15.84
N ARG A 23 17.15 -3.40 -16.84
CA ARG A 23 17.02 -1.97 -16.63
C ARG A 23 15.59 -1.74 -16.20
N MET A 24 15.38 -1.63 -14.88
CA MET A 24 14.18 -1.09 -14.27
C MET A 24 13.86 0.24 -14.95
N GLY A 25 12.93 0.21 -15.90
CA GLY A 25 12.50 1.39 -16.64
C GLY A 25 11.94 2.40 -15.65
N LYS A 26 12.60 3.56 -15.55
CA LYS A 26 12.02 4.78 -14.99
C LYS A 26 10.88 5.24 -15.90
N ALA A 27 9.73 4.61 -15.78
CA ALA A 27 8.44 5.13 -16.21
C ALA A 27 7.50 5.06 -14.99
N GLY A 28 7.94 5.67 -13.89
CA GLY A 28 7.08 5.87 -12.74
C GLY A 28 5.99 6.88 -13.13
N ARG A 29 4.73 6.46 -13.07
CA ARG A 29 3.56 7.34 -13.19
C ARG A 29 3.76 8.56 -12.29
N ASP A 30 3.45 9.76 -12.79
CA ASP A 30 3.59 10.99 -11.99
C ASP A 30 2.72 10.87 -10.73
N TRP A 31 3.31 11.16 -9.59
CA TRP A 31 2.64 11.03 -8.30
C TRP A 31 1.39 11.92 -8.25
N LYS A 32 1.43 13.10 -8.89
CA LYS A 32 0.27 14.01 -8.96
C LYS A 32 -0.94 13.36 -9.61
N GLN A 33 -0.74 12.65 -10.71
CA GLN A 33 -1.81 11.92 -11.40
C GLN A 33 -2.42 10.83 -10.51
N VAL A 34 -1.60 10.13 -9.72
CA VAL A 34 -2.10 9.15 -8.74
C VAL A 34 -2.96 9.84 -7.67
N TYR A 35 -2.57 11.03 -7.20
CA TYR A 35 -3.37 11.80 -6.25
C TYR A 35 -4.66 12.37 -6.86
N GLU A 36 -4.68 12.76 -8.12
CA GLU A 36 -5.90 13.24 -8.78
C GLU A 36 -6.95 12.13 -8.89
N ILE A 37 -6.51 10.89 -9.15
CA ILE A 37 -7.40 9.73 -9.28
C ILE A 37 -7.84 9.23 -7.91
N TYR A 38 -6.89 8.98 -7.01
CA TYR A 38 -7.14 8.27 -5.76
C TYR A 38 -7.26 9.18 -4.55
N GLY A 39 -6.78 10.41 -4.59
CA GLY A 39 -6.82 11.36 -3.47
C GLY A 39 -6.14 10.87 -2.18
N VAL A 40 -6.33 11.63 -1.12
CA VAL A 40 -5.94 11.27 0.24
C VAL A 40 -7.14 10.60 0.92
N GLU A 41 -6.90 9.46 1.60
CA GLU A 41 -7.98 8.76 2.32
C GLU A 41 -8.58 9.59 3.44
N ASN A 42 -7.74 10.33 4.17
CA ASN A 42 -8.17 11.20 5.26
C ASN A 42 -7.67 12.63 5.05
N TRP A 43 -8.33 13.36 4.14
CA TRP A 43 -8.01 14.76 3.88
C TRP A 43 -8.13 15.63 5.15
N TRP A 44 -9.00 15.26 6.08
CA TRP A 44 -9.16 15.99 7.35
C TRP A 44 -7.91 15.95 8.22
N SER A 45 -7.20 14.82 8.29
CA SER A 45 -5.94 14.72 9.04
C SER A 45 -4.87 15.63 8.45
N VAL A 46 -4.77 15.69 7.13
CA VAL A 46 -3.80 16.59 6.46
C VAL A 46 -4.16 18.05 6.75
N VAL A 47 -5.43 18.42 6.63
CA VAL A 47 -5.91 19.77 6.96
C VAL A 47 -5.61 20.12 8.42
N ALA A 48 -5.91 19.22 9.35
CA ALA A 48 -5.64 19.42 10.77
C ALA A 48 -4.15 19.66 11.06
N LEU A 49 -3.26 18.86 10.45
CA LEU A 49 -1.80 19.04 10.55
C LEU A 49 -1.37 20.41 10.02
N PHE A 50 -1.87 20.82 8.85
CA PHE A 50 -1.57 22.13 8.27
C PHE A 50 -2.05 23.28 9.15
N VAL A 51 -3.28 23.20 9.66
CA VAL A 51 -3.85 24.22 10.56
C VAL A 51 -3.02 24.31 11.84
N GLN A 52 -2.66 23.18 12.44
CA GLN A 52 -1.85 23.17 13.65
C GLN A 52 -0.43 23.72 13.40
N ALA A 53 0.18 23.36 12.28
CA ALA A 53 1.47 23.92 11.85
C ALA A 53 1.39 25.44 11.68
N ALA A 54 0.32 25.95 11.06
CA ALA A 54 0.10 27.38 10.88
C ALA A 54 -0.10 28.12 12.22
N ILE A 55 -0.82 27.52 13.18
CA ILE A 55 -0.99 28.09 14.52
C ILE A 55 0.36 28.21 15.25
N PHE A 56 1.17 27.15 15.25
CA PHE A 56 2.48 27.18 15.89
C PHE A 56 3.46 28.13 15.19
N ALA A 57 3.41 28.23 13.86
CA ALA A 57 4.19 29.20 13.11
C ALA A 57 3.77 30.64 13.45
N ALA A 58 2.45 30.92 13.46
CA ALA A 58 1.93 32.22 13.83
C ALA A 58 2.29 32.59 15.28
N LEU A 59 2.23 31.63 16.22
CA LEU A 59 2.65 31.83 17.60
C LEU A 59 4.15 32.12 17.70
N SER A 60 4.99 31.38 16.97
CA SER A 60 6.44 31.61 16.92
C SER A 60 6.77 33.01 16.38
N VAL A 61 6.15 33.40 15.26
CA VAL A 61 6.30 34.74 14.67
C VAL A 61 5.79 35.82 15.61
N PHE A 62 4.66 35.60 16.29
CA PHE A 62 4.13 36.54 17.29
C PHE A 62 5.11 36.72 18.46
N LEU A 63 5.63 35.63 19.01
CA LEU A 63 6.62 35.67 20.10
C LEU A 63 7.92 36.38 19.70
N LEU A 64 8.34 36.24 18.43
CA LEU A 64 9.48 36.97 17.87
C LEU A 64 9.17 38.46 17.66
N ALA A 65 8.02 38.80 17.07
CA ALA A 65 7.64 40.18 16.74
C ALA A 65 7.35 41.02 18.00
N PHE A 66 6.76 40.39 19.02
CA PHE A 66 6.43 41.04 20.30
C PHE A 66 7.40 40.69 21.42
N PHE A 67 8.60 40.19 21.09
CA PHE A 67 9.56 39.68 22.07
C PHE A 67 9.90 40.70 23.18
N GLU A 68 10.21 41.94 22.79
CA GLU A 68 10.55 43.00 23.73
C GLU A 68 9.34 43.45 24.59
N PRO A 69 8.20 43.84 23.99
CA PRO A 69 7.00 44.17 24.76
C PRO A 69 6.55 43.06 25.72
N LEU A 70 6.61 41.81 25.27
CA LEU A 70 6.21 40.65 26.05
C LEU A 70 7.16 40.44 27.24
N SER A 71 8.47 40.57 27.02
CA SER A 71 9.48 40.40 28.07
C SER A 71 9.32 41.46 29.17
N VAL A 72 9.08 42.71 28.80
CA VAL A 72 8.81 43.81 29.74
C VAL A 72 7.51 43.56 30.50
N SER A 73 6.44 43.16 29.80
CA SER A 73 5.15 42.84 30.43
C SER A 73 5.26 41.67 31.41
N LEU A 74 5.96 40.59 31.04
CA LEU A 74 6.19 39.43 31.91
C LEU A 74 6.98 39.82 33.17
N HIS A 75 8.02 40.63 33.03
CA HIS A 75 8.79 41.09 34.19
C HIS A 75 7.96 41.99 35.12
N SER A 76 7.11 42.85 34.55
CA SER A 76 6.20 43.68 35.36
C SER A 76 5.18 42.85 36.16
N ARG A 77 4.75 41.70 35.61
CA ARG A 77 3.82 40.78 36.27
C ARG A 77 4.50 39.87 37.29
N PHE A 78 5.77 39.51 37.05
CA PHE A 78 6.56 38.62 37.88
C PHE A 78 7.91 39.26 38.26
N PRO A 79 7.91 40.33 39.07
CA PRO A 79 9.13 41.06 39.42
C PRO A 79 10.12 40.23 40.25
N ALA A 80 9.64 39.17 40.92
CA ALA A 80 10.48 38.25 41.69
C ALA A 80 11.41 37.38 40.81
N ILE A 81 11.13 37.27 39.51
CA ILE A 81 11.95 36.49 38.58
C ILE A 81 12.91 37.42 37.83
N PRO A 82 14.22 37.12 37.80
CA PRO A 82 15.19 37.89 37.03
C PRO A 82 14.80 38.03 35.55
N ALA A 83 14.84 39.25 35.01
CA ALA A 83 14.48 39.54 33.62
C ALA A 83 15.23 38.67 32.57
N PRO A 84 16.53 38.31 32.75
CA PRO A 84 17.21 37.41 31.81
C PRO A 84 16.56 36.03 31.70
N ILE A 85 16.03 35.51 32.81
CA ILE A 85 15.38 34.19 32.84
C ILE A 85 14.06 34.23 32.07
N LEU A 86 13.26 35.29 32.25
CA LEU A 86 12.00 35.47 31.52
C LEU A 86 12.23 35.63 30.01
N ARG A 87 13.27 36.37 29.61
CA ARG A 87 13.67 36.53 28.20
C ARG A 87 14.13 35.21 27.59
N LEU A 88 14.94 34.45 28.32
CA LEU A 88 15.37 33.12 27.89
C LEU A 88 14.17 32.18 27.72
N ALA A 89 13.25 32.16 28.68
CA ALA A 89 12.04 31.33 28.61
C ALA A 89 11.16 31.69 27.40
N ALA A 90 10.93 32.98 27.15
CA ALA A 90 10.19 33.44 25.97
C ALA A 90 10.88 33.05 24.66
N GLY A 91 12.21 33.16 24.59
CA GLY A 91 12.99 32.77 23.41
C GLY A 91 12.99 31.26 23.15
N VAL A 92 13.10 30.45 24.21
CA VAL A 92 12.99 28.99 24.14
C VAL A 92 11.59 28.59 23.68
N MET A 93 10.54 29.20 24.23
CA MET A 93 9.16 28.92 23.85
C MET A 93 8.89 29.25 22.38
N GLY A 94 9.37 30.40 21.89
CA GLY A 94 9.26 30.77 20.48
C GLY A 94 10.02 29.83 19.55
N SER A 95 11.21 29.38 19.95
CA SER A 95 12.02 28.43 19.20
C SER A 95 11.38 27.04 19.15
N VAL A 96 10.86 26.54 20.27
CA VAL A 96 10.13 25.27 20.33
C VAL A 96 8.89 25.33 19.44
N ALA A 97 8.09 26.40 19.52
CA ALA A 97 6.93 26.58 18.65
C ALA A 97 7.31 26.58 17.16
N GLY A 98 8.41 27.25 16.79
CA GLY A 98 8.91 27.28 15.41
C GLY A 98 9.37 25.90 14.92
N LEU A 99 10.13 25.17 15.74
CA LEU A 99 10.55 23.80 15.41
C LEU A 99 9.36 22.85 15.28
N THR A 100 8.39 22.92 16.21
CA THR A 100 7.16 22.12 16.14
C THR A 100 6.37 22.42 14.86
N ALA A 101 6.24 23.69 14.47
CA ALA A 101 5.60 24.05 13.21
C ALA A 101 6.32 23.42 12.00
N GLY A 102 7.65 23.49 11.97
CA GLY A 102 8.47 22.86 10.93
C GLY A 102 8.24 21.36 10.82
N PHE A 103 8.26 20.64 11.94
CA PHE A 103 7.97 19.19 11.97
C PHE A 103 6.56 18.86 11.47
N LEU A 104 5.55 19.64 11.87
CA LEU A 104 4.17 19.42 11.44
C LEU A 104 3.98 19.69 9.94
N PHE A 105 4.64 20.71 9.38
CA PHE A 105 4.64 20.93 7.93
C PHE A 105 5.34 19.80 7.18
N ALA A 106 6.47 19.31 7.70
CA ALA A 106 7.17 18.17 7.12
C ALA A 106 6.32 16.90 7.15
N ASP A 107 5.61 16.63 8.26
CA ASP A 107 4.70 15.50 8.40
C ASP A 107 3.49 15.60 7.46
N ALA A 108 2.90 16.80 7.33
CA ALA A 108 1.81 17.04 6.39
C ALA A 108 2.25 16.82 4.93
N ALA A 109 3.42 17.32 4.57
CA ALA A 109 4.01 17.10 3.24
C ALA A 109 4.37 15.63 3.01
N HIS A 110 4.91 14.95 4.04
CA HIS A 110 5.21 13.52 3.99
C HIS A 110 3.95 12.70 3.79
N SER A 111 2.88 12.95 4.54
CA SER A 111 1.57 12.28 4.39
C SER A 111 0.96 12.47 2.99
N LEU A 112 1.12 13.67 2.43
CA LEU A 112 0.75 13.99 1.04
C LEU A 112 1.68 13.39 -0.01
N HIS A 113 2.88 12.94 0.33
CA HIS A 113 3.77 12.28 -0.60
C HIS A 113 3.62 10.76 -0.52
N THR A 114 3.66 10.20 0.69
CA THR A 114 3.72 8.77 0.94
C THR A 114 2.39 8.07 0.84
N SER A 115 1.24 8.73 0.98
CA SER A 115 -0.02 7.98 1.01
C SER A 115 -0.36 7.33 -0.34
N ALA A 116 -0.62 8.07 -1.41
CA ALA A 116 -1.09 7.48 -2.67
C ALA A 116 0.04 6.92 -3.55
N ALA A 117 1.17 7.61 -3.68
CA ALA A 117 2.27 7.20 -4.56
C ALA A 117 2.98 5.93 -4.07
N LEU A 118 3.24 5.81 -2.76
CA LEU A 118 3.81 4.58 -2.19
C LEU A 118 2.81 3.43 -2.30
N ARG A 119 1.51 3.68 -2.01
CA ARG A 119 0.46 2.67 -2.19
C ARG A 119 0.39 2.18 -3.63
N TRP A 120 0.55 3.08 -4.61
CA TRP A 120 0.64 2.70 -6.02
C TRP A 120 1.85 1.82 -6.31
N ALA A 121 3.04 2.22 -5.84
CA ALA A 121 4.26 1.43 -6.00
C ALA A 121 4.14 0.05 -5.35
N MET A 122 3.53 -0.04 -4.16
CA MET A 122 3.27 -1.31 -3.48
C MET A 122 2.20 -2.13 -4.21
N ALA A 123 1.16 -1.51 -4.76
CA ALA A 123 0.18 -2.21 -5.58
C ALA A 123 0.84 -2.86 -6.81
N GLN A 124 1.76 -2.16 -7.48
CA GLN A 124 2.54 -2.73 -8.59
C GLN A 124 3.41 -3.91 -8.14
N ARG A 125 3.98 -3.86 -6.92
CA ARG A 125 4.71 -5.01 -6.34
C ARG A 125 3.80 -6.19 -6.07
N VAL A 126 2.63 -5.97 -5.47
CA VAL A 126 1.62 -7.01 -5.24
C VAL A 126 1.21 -7.67 -6.55
N VAL A 127 0.96 -6.87 -7.59
CA VAL A 127 0.62 -7.35 -8.93
C VAL A 127 1.76 -8.17 -9.55
N ALA A 128 3.01 -7.76 -9.36
CA ALA A 128 4.19 -8.46 -9.87
C ALA A 128 4.47 -9.80 -9.17
N MET A 129 3.86 -10.08 -8.01
CA MET A 129 3.97 -11.39 -7.35
C MET A 129 3.18 -12.49 -8.06
N VAL A 130 2.22 -12.13 -8.92
CA VAL A 130 1.49 -13.06 -9.76
C VAL A 130 2.21 -13.18 -11.11
N SER A 131 2.65 -14.39 -11.45
CA SER A 131 3.55 -14.63 -12.58
C SER A 131 2.89 -14.52 -13.95
N ASP A 132 1.60 -14.86 -14.05
CA ASP A 132 0.87 -14.89 -15.32
C ASP A 132 -0.55 -14.40 -15.13
N TRP A 133 -0.82 -13.19 -15.63
CA TRP A 133 -2.13 -12.55 -15.57
C TRP A 133 -3.00 -12.88 -16.80
N SER A 134 -2.43 -13.44 -17.88
CA SER A 134 -3.18 -13.80 -19.09
C SER A 134 -4.16 -14.95 -18.85
N THR A 135 -3.86 -15.81 -17.86
CA THR A 135 -4.71 -16.95 -17.45
C THR A 135 -5.68 -16.63 -16.32
N VAL A 136 -5.59 -15.43 -15.72
CA VAL A 136 -6.46 -14.98 -14.63
C VAL A 136 -7.80 -14.53 -15.22
N ARG A 137 -8.87 -15.21 -14.84
CA ARG A 137 -10.26 -14.85 -15.21
C ARG A 137 -10.99 -14.13 -14.09
N THR A 138 -10.66 -14.44 -12.84
CA THR A 138 -11.34 -13.90 -11.67
C THR A 138 -10.34 -13.54 -10.59
N ALA A 139 -10.35 -12.28 -10.17
CA ALA A 139 -9.55 -11.79 -9.06
C ALA A 139 -10.44 -11.12 -7.99
N LEU A 140 -9.99 -11.14 -6.74
CA LEU A 140 -10.66 -10.48 -5.61
C LEU A 140 -9.68 -9.55 -4.90
N ASP A 141 -10.07 -8.30 -4.67
CA ASP A 141 -9.35 -7.36 -3.78
C ASP A 141 -10.13 -7.19 -2.47
N LEU A 142 -9.56 -7.71 -1.37
CA LEU A 142 -10.12 -7.62 -0.03
C LEU A 142 -9.82 -6.26 0.59
N GLY A 143 -10.87 -5.51 0.92
CA GLY A 143 -10.72 -4.19 1.51
C GLY A 143 -10.19 -3.16 0.53
N CYS A 144 -10.72 -3.15 -0.70
CA CYS A 144 -10.22 -2.37 -1.83
C CYS A 144 -10.13 -0.83 -1.63
N GLY A 145 -10.64 -0.28 -0.51
CA GLY A 145 -10.47 1.12 -0.15
C GLY A 145 -10.94 2.07 -1.24
N ARG A 146 -10.04 2.93 -1.73
CA ARG A 146 -10.30 3.84 -2.88
C ARG A 146 -9.94 3.25 -4.25
N GLY A 147 -9.57 1.97 -4.29
CA GLY A 147 -9.37 1.22 -5.52
C GLY A 147 -7.95 1.20 -6.08
N ILE A 148 -6.93 1.63 -5.35
CA ILE A 148 -5.54 1.67 -5.86
C ILE A 148 -5.07 0.28 -6.30
N LEU A 149 -5.18 -0.72 -5.41
CA LEU A 149 -4.78 -2.09 -5.72
C LEU A 149 -5.73 -2.73 -6.73
N LEU A 150 -7.04 -2.61 -6.53
CA LEU A 150 -8.07 -3.07 -7.46
C LEU A 150 -7.83 -2.61 -8.91
N ASN A 151 -7.59 -1.31 -9.11
CA ASN A 151 -7.39 -0.75 -10.45
C ASN A 151 -6.00 -1.11 -11.01
N ALA A 152 -4.98 -1.28 -10.16
CA ALA A 152 -3.69 -1.80 -10.60
C ALA A 152 -3.82 -3.24 -11.14
N VAL A 153 -4.61 -4.09 -10.48
CA VAL A 153 -4.95 -5.44 -10.98
C VAL A 153 -5.72 -5.35 -12.29
N ALA A 154 -6.72 -4.48 -12.38
CA ALA A 154 -7.51 -4.29 -13.61
C ALA A 154 -6.68 -3.80 -14.79
N LEU A 155 -5.77 -2.85 -14.57
CA LEU A 155 -4.81 -2.37 -15.56
C LEU A 155 -3.88 -3.49 -16.04
N GLN A 156 -3.45 -4.36 -15.13
CA GLN A 156 -2.62 -5.50 -15.49
C GLN A 156 -3.40 -6.54 -16.32
N LEU A 157 -4.65 -6.85 -15.95
CA LEU A 157 -5.53 -7.72 -16.75
C LEU A 157 -5.72 -7.16 -18.17
N LYS A 158 -5.99 -5.85 -18.29
CA LYS A 158 -6.12 -5.15 -19.57
C LYS A 158 -4.82 -5.20 -20.39
N LYS A 159 -3.68 -4.95 -19.75
CA LYS A 159 -2.36 -4.94 -20.39
C LYS A 159 -2.00 -6.29 -21.00
N GLU A 160 -2.30 -7.39 -20.30
CA GLU A 160 -2.03 -8.75 -20.78
C GLU A 160 -3.13 -9.29 -21.71
N GLY A 161 -4.13 -8.46 -22.06
CA GLY A 161 -5.23 -8.88 -22.94
C GLY A 161 -6.13 -9.96 -22.34
N SER A 162 -6.16 -10.10 -21.01
CA SER A 162 -7.04 -11.05 -20.33
C SER A 162 -8.51 -10.64 -20.52
N ALA A 163 -9.40 -11.63 -20.62
CA ALA A 163 -10.85 -11.43 -20.56
C ALA A 163 -11.39 -11.51 -19.12
N GLY A 164 -10.51 -11.54 -18.13
CA GLY A 164 -10.88 -11.65 -16.72
C GLY A 164 -11.41 -10.36 -16.12
N CYS A 165 -11.92 -10.47 -14.90
CA CYS A 165 -12.37 -9.33 -14.11
C CYS A 165 -11.86 -9.40 -12.67
N VAL A 166 -11.85 -8.24 -12.02
CA VAL A 166 -11.52 -8.12 -10.60
C VAL A 166 -12.72 -7.58 -9.83
N VAL A 167 -12.99 -8.22 -8.70
CA VAL A 167 -14.05 -7.84 -7.76
C VAL A 167 -13.41 -7.17 -6.55
N GLY A 168 -13.78 -5.94 -6.26
CA GLY A 168 -13.40 -5.26 -5.02
C GLY A 168 -14.43 -5.48 -3.93
N LEU A 169 -13.98 -5.91 -2.75
CA LEU A 169 -14.80 -5.93 -1.54
C LEU A 169 -14.51 -4.68 -0.70
N ALA A 170 -15.49 -3.80 -0.55
CA ALA A 170 -15.40 -2.60 0.27
C ALA A 170 -16.05 -2.83 1.64
N LEU A 171 -15.43 -2.34 2.71
CA LEU A 171 -16.03 -2.38 4.05
C LEU A 171 -17.20 -1.39 4.19
N ARG A 172 -17.08 -0.24 3.55
CA ARG A 172 -18.01 0.88 3.65
C ARG A 172 -18.64 1.19 2.30
N GLY A 173 -19.91 1.59 2.29
CA GLY A 173 -20.60 1.93 1.04
C GLY A 173 -19.99 3.13 0.31
N ASN A 174 -19.51 4.14 1.06
CA ASN A 174 -18.90 5.34 0.47
C ASN A 174 -17.62 5.04 -0.35
N THR A 175 -16.87 4.00 0.03
CA THR A 175 -15.67 3.58 -0.70
C THR A 175 -15.98 2.90 -2.04
N VAL A 176 -17.15 2.25 -2.18
CA VAL A 176 -17.57 1.63 -3.44
C VAL A 176 -17.65 2.66 -4.56
N ALA A 177 -18.38 3.77 -4.32
CA ALA A 177 -18.57 4.81 -5.32
C ALA A 177 -17.25 5.52 -5.70
N ALA A 178 -16.35 5.73 -4.73
CA ALA A 178 -15.03 6.32 -5.00
C ALA A 178 -14.17 5.41 -5.87
N THR A 179 -14.14 4.12 -5.57
CA THR A 179 -13.40 3.10 -6.32
C THR A 179 -13.89 2.97 -7.76
N LEU A 180 -15.20 2.92 -7.99
CA LEU A 180 -15.76 2.85 -9.35
C LEU A 180 -15.47 4.12 -10.16
N ARG A 181 -15.51 5.31 -9.55
CA ARG A 181 -15.09 6.55 -10.22
C ARG A 181 -13.62 6.49 -10.62
N ALA A 182 -12.75 6.03 -9.73
CA ALA A 182 -11.33 5.86 -10.04
C ALA A 182 -11.11 4.87 -11.20
N ALA A 183 -11.88 3.77 -11.25
CA ALA A 183 -11.81 2.80 -12.35
C ALA A 183 -12.20 3.42 -13.71
N VAL A 184 -13.19 4.32 -13.73
CA VAL A 184 -13.54 5.09 -14.94
C VAL A 184 -12.42 6.02 -15.36
N THR A 185 -11.83 6.78 -14.43
CA THR A 185 -10.70 7.68 -14.73
C THR A 185 -9.48 6.93 -15.23
N GLU A 186 -9.25 5.70 -14.73
CA GLU A 186 -8.17 4.80 -15.18
C GLU A 186 -8.51 4.07 -16.49
N GLY A 187 -9.76 4.15 -16.97
CA GLY A 187 -10.21 3.48 -18.19
C GLY A 187 -10.29 1.96 -18.09
N VAL A 188 -10.57 1.42 -16.89
CA VAL A 188 -10.66 -0.02 -16.60
C VAL A 188 -12.00 -0.44 -16.00
N GLN A 189 -13.02 0.42 -16.10
CA GLN A 189 -14.36 0.16 -15.58
C GLN A 189 -14.99 -1.14 -16.08
N GLU A 190 -14.62 -1.60 -17.28
CA GLU A 190 -15.08 -2.86 -17.88
C GLU A 190 -14.50 -4.11 -17.20
N TYR A 191 -13.36 -3.97 -16.50
CA TYR A 191 -12.68 -5.04 -15.76
C TYR A 191 -13.06 -5.07 -14.27
N VAL A 192 -13.69 -4.01 -13.76
CA VAL A 192 -13.84 -3.78 -12.32
C VAL A 192 -15.29 -3.87 -11.90
N THR A 193 -15.55 -4.67 -10.87
CA THR A 193 -16.78 -4.56 -10.08
C THR A 193 -16.42 -4.29 -8.63
N CYS A 194 -17.28 -3.59 -7.89
CA CYS A 194 -17.04 -3.33 -6.48
C CYS A 194 -18.35 -3.47 -5.71
N ARG A 195 -18.29 -4.14 -4.55
CA ARG A 195 -19.45 -4.34 -3.68
C ARG A 195 -19.07 -4.19 -2.22
N GLN A 196 -20.04 -3.80 -1.40
CA GLN A 196 -19.87 -3.83 0.04
C GLN A 196 -20.00 -5.26 0.56
N GLY A 197 -19.21 -5.65 1.55
CA GLY A 197 -19.41 -6.91 2.26
C GLY A 197 -18.44 -7.13 3.42
N ASP A 198 -18.76 -8.11 4.26
CA ASP A 198 -17.94 -8.47 5.41
C ASP A 198 -16.80 -9.42 4.97
N PRO A 199 -15.53 -9.04 5.12
CA PRO A 199 -14.38 -9.88 4.79
C PRO A 199 -14.27 -11.14 5.66
N ARG A 200 -14.93 -11.17 6.83
CA ARG A 200 -14.98 -12.35 7.72
C ARG A 200 -15.99 -13.39 7.24
N ARG A 201 -16.86 -13.01 6.30
CA ARG A 201 -17.87 -13.88 5.69
C ARG A 201 -18.12 -13.45 4.24
N LEU A 202 -17.25 -13.93 3.36
CA LEU A 202 -17.26 -13.54 1.96
C LEU A 202 -18.50 -14.08 1.23
N PRO A 203 -19.27 -13.23 0.52
CA PRO A 203 -20.47 -13.63 -0.21
C PRO A 203 -20.13 -14.28 -1.57
N PHE A 204 -19.15 -15.19 -1.57
CA PHE A 204 -18.66 -15.89 -2.75
C PHE A 204 -18.59 -17.40 -2.47
N ALA A 205 -18.81 -18.19 -3.52
CA ALA A 205 -18.62 -19.63 -3.46
C ALA A 205 -17.15 -19.97 -3.15
N GLY A 206 -16.92 -21.15 -2.58
CA GLY A 206 -15.56 -21.69 -2.46
C GLY A 206 -14.97 -21.97 -3.84
N ASN A 207 -13.63 -21.97 -3.95
CA ASN A 207 -12.90 -22.34 -5.15
C ASN A 207 -13.26 -21.54 -6.42
N TYR A 208 -13.55 -20.25 -6.27
CA TYR A 208 -14.02 -19.39 -7.35
C TYR A 208 -12.92 -18.51 -7.95
N PHE A 209 -12.10 -17.87 -7.12
CA PHE A 209 -11.12 -16.87 -7.58
C PHE A 209 -9.77 -17.49 -7.93
N ASP A 210 -9.21 -17.06 -9.05
CA ASP A 210 -7.85 -17.44 -9.47
C ASP A 210 -6.79 -16.71 -8.63
N VAL A 211 -7.08 -15.45 -8.28
CA VAL A 211 -6.19 -14.59 -7.50
C VAL A 211 -6.98 -13.88 -6.40
N VAL A 212 -6.45 -13.86 -5.18
CA VAL A 212 -6.96 -13.00 -4.09
C VAL A 212 -5.85 -12.08 -3.61
N VAL A 213 -6.10 -10.79 -3.66
CA VAL A 213 -5.18 -9.77 -3.16
C VAL A 213 -5.79 -8.99 -2.00
N SER A 214 -4.93 -8.42 -1.16
CA SER A 214 -5.30 -7.52 -0.08
C SER A 214 -4.16 -6.53 0.16
N GLY A 215 -4.46 -5.24 0.31
CA GLY A 215 -3.45 -4.22 0.59
C GLY A 215 -3.87 -3.26 1.71
N ARG A 216 -3.09 -3.19 2.80
CA ARG A 216 -3.34 -2.30 3.95
C ARG A 216 -4.77 -2.35 4.48
N PHE A 217 -5.32 -3.55 4.53
CA PHE A 217 -6.68 -3.80 5.04
C PHE A 217 -6.66 -4.66 6.31
N MET A 218 -5.82 -5.71 6.32
CA MET A 218 -5.85 -6.73 7.38
C MET A 218 -5.53 -6.16 8.78
N HIS A 219 -4.66 -5.14 8.89
CA HIS A 219 -4.40 -4.44 10.16
C HIS A 219 -5.63 -3.76 10.77
N THR A 220 -6.65 -3.43 9.96
CA THR A 220 -7.89 -2.80 10.48
C THR A 220 -8.78 -3.82 11.20
N VAL A 221 -8.54 -5.11 10.99
CA VAL A 221 -9.30 -6.20 11.62
C VAL A 221 -8.73 -6.42 13.03
N VAL A 222 -9.48 -5.93 14.01
CA VAL A 222 -9.14 -6.07 15.43
C VAL A 222 -9.34 -7.52 15.87
N GLY A 223 -8.29 -8.11 16.45
CA GLY A 223 -8.31 -9.46 16.99
C GLY A 223 -7.63 -10.48 16.08
N VAL A 224 -6.76 -11.29 16.70
CA VAL A 224 -5.97 -12.33 16.04
C VAL A 224 -6.88 -13.40 15.41
N GLU A 225 -7.95 -13.80 16.11
CA GLU A 225 -8.93 -14.77 15.61
C GLU A 225 -9.72 -14.23 14.41
N GLU A 226 -10.14 -12.96 14.45
CA GLU A 226 -10.90 -12.34 13.37
C GLU A 226 -10.04 -12.22 12.10
N ARG A 227 -8.75 -11.86 12.22
CA ARG A 227 -7.80 -11.90 11.09
C ARG A 227 -7.64 -13.32 10.54
N GLY A 228 -7.57 -14.32 11.43
CA GLY A 228 -7.57 -15.72 11.05
C GLY A 228 -8.81 -16.13 10.24
N ARG A 229 -10.00 -15.64 10.61
CA ARG A 229 -11.24 -15.87 9.86
C ARG A 229 -11.20 -15.25 8.47
N VAL A 230 -10.68 -14.03 8.35
CA VAL A 230 -10.53 -13.36 7.04
C VAL A 230 -9.56 -14.13 6.14
N LEU A 231 -8.41 -14.57 6.66
CA LEU A 231 -7.47 -15.43 5.90
C LEU A 231 -8.12 -16.75 5.50
N GLY A 232 -8.88 -17.38 6.40
CA GLY A 232 -9.61 -18.60 6.11
C GLY A 232 -10.64 -18.43 4.99
N GLU A 233 -11.40 -17.33 5.00
CA GLU A 233 -12.34 -17.01 3.93
C GLU A 233 -11.63 -16.72 2.61
N ALA A 234 -10.50 -16.00 2.62
CA ALA A 234 -9.68 -15.77 1.44
C ALA A 234 -9.24 -17.12 0.81
N VAL A 235 -8.70 -18.02 1.63
CA VAL A 235 -8.31 -19.38 1.20
C VAL A 235 -9.52 -20.19 0.71
N ARG A 236 -10.67 -20.07 1.36
CA ARG A 236 -11.90 -20.78 0.96
C ARG A 236 -12.33 -20.40 -0.46
N VAL A 237 -12.37 -19.10 -0.77
CA VAL A 237 -12.84 -18.60 -2.06
C VAL A 237 -11.82 -18.75 -3.19
N MET A 238 -10.53 -18.94 -2.87
CA MET A 238 -9.50 -19.25 -3.86
C MET A 238 -9.70 -20.63 -4.47
N ARG A 239 -9.57 -20.75 -5.79
CA ARG A 239 -9.48 -22.06 -6.47
C ARG A 239 -8.20 -22.79 -6.09
N GLU A 240 -8.21 -24.10 -6.29
CA GLU A 240 -7.00 -24.92 -6.24
C GLU A 240 -5.93 -24.39 -7.21
N GLY A 241 -4.69 -24.30 -6.76
CA GLY A 241 -3.58 -23.69 -7.51
C GLY A 241 -3.65 -22.16 -7.59
N GLY A 242 -4.70 -21.53 -7.04
CA GLY A 242 -4.87 -20.07 -7.01
C GLY A 242 -3.81 -19.37 -6.16
N VAL A 243 -3.57 -18.10 -6.44
CA VAL A 243 -2.51 -17.30 -5.82
C VAL A 243 -3.10 -16.23 -4.90
N GLY A 244 -2.57 -16.15 -3.68
CA GLY A 244 -2.92 -15.16 -2.69
C GLY A 244 -1.77 -14.19 -2.46
N VAL A 245 -2.05 -12.88 -2.40
CA VAL A 245 -1.04 -11.87 -2.10
C VAL A 245 -1.57 -10.84 -1.11
N VAL A 246 -0.96 -10.76 0.06
CA VAL A 246 -1.37 -9.84 1.14
C VAL A 246 -0.23 -8.89 1.43
N TRP A 247 -0.51 -7.60 1.40
CA TRP A 247 0.41 -6.54 1.78
C TRP A 247 -0.10 -5.79 3.01
N ASP A 248 0.77 -5.58 3.98
CA ASP A 248 0.51 -4.75 5.17
C ASP A 248 1.76 -3.93 5.57
N ASP A 249 1.59 -2.91 6.40
CA ASP A 249 2.68 -2.04 6.87
C ASP A 249 3.27 -2.45 8.23
N ASP A 250 2.71 -3.48 8.87
CA ASP A 250 3.17 -4.04 10.14
C ASP A 250 3.87 -5.40 9.95
N ARG A 251 5.17 -5.44 10.27
CA ARG A 251 6.00 -6.66 10.17
C ARG A 251 5.53 -7.79 11.07
N VAL A 252 4.99 -7.47 12.25
CA VAL A 252 4.52 -8.49 13.22
C VAL A 252 3.27 -9.16 12.67
N LEU A 253 2.34 -8.37 12.11
CA LEU A 253 1.15 -8.91 11.48
C LEU A 253 1.47 -9.75 10.25
N VAL A 254 2.41 -9.30 9.42
CA VAL A 254 2.85 -10.02 8.22
C VAL A 254 3.47 -11.38 8.56
N ALA A 255 4.25 -11.47 9.64
CA ALA A 255 4.75 -12.73 10.16
C ALA A 255 3.61 -13.64 10.64
N GLU A 256 2.64 -13.09 11.38
CA GLU A 256 1.44 -13.81 11.82
C GLU A 256 0.65 -14.39 10.64
N TYR A 257 0.50 -13.62 9.54
CA TYR A 257 -0.19 -14.10 8.34
C TYR A 257 0.54 -15.29 7.71
N ALA A 258 1.85 -15.20 7.56
CA ALA A 258 2.66 -16.27 6.99
C ALA A 258 2.59 -17.56 7.82
N GLU A 259 2.66 -17.45 9.16
CA GLU A 259 2.51 -18.59 10.07
C GLU A 259 1.13 -19.23 9.94
N ARG A 260 0.06 -18.42 9.93
CA ARG A 260 -1.32 -18.91 9.80
C ARG A 260 -1.56 -19.60 8.46
N LEU A 261 -1.10 -19.00 7.36
CA LEU A 261 -1.23 -19.58 6.02
C LEU A 261 -0.48 -20.91 5.91
N THR A 262 0.70 -21.01 6.53
CA THR A 262 1.44 -22.27 6.63
C THR A 262 0.67 -23.31 7.45
N GLY A 263 0.07 -22.90 8.58
CA GLY A 263 -0.79 -23.75 9.40
C GLY A 263 -2.06 -24.24 8.69
N MET A 264 -2.56 -23.48 7.71
CA MET A 264 -3.69 -23.85 6.84
C MET A 264 -3.27 -24.77 5.67
N GLY A 265 -1.99 -25.11 5.55
CA GLY A 265 -1.47 -25.98 4.48
C GLY A 265 -1.30 -25.28 3.13
N MET A 266 -1.17 -23.95 3.11
CA MET A 266 -0.83 -23.23 1.88
C MET A 266 0.61 -23.51 1.46
N GLU A 267 0.84 -23.50 0.16
CA GLU A 267 2.14 -23.76 -0.46
C GLU A 267 2.82 -22.46 -0.87
N GLU A 268 4.13 -22.53 -1.11
CA GLU A 268 4.96 -21.41 -1.60
C GLU A 268 4.81 -20.11 -0.78
N VAL A 269 4.58 -20.22 0.54
CA VAL A 269 4.42 -19.05 1.42
C VAL A 269 5.76 -18.31 1.50
N ARG A 270 5.80 -17.10 0.94
CA ARG A 270 7.01 -16.26 0.87
C ARG A 270 6.70 -14.86 1.35
N VAL A 271 7.57 -14.33 2.21
CA VAL A 271 7.55 -12.92 2.61
C VAL A 271 8.58 -12.18 1.78
N ALA A 272 8.11 -11.32 0.88
CA ALA A 272 8.93 -10.51 0.00
C ALA A 272 9.22 -9.12 0.58
N GLU A 273 10.11 -8.38 -0.08
CA GLU A 273 10.41 -6.98 0.27
C GLU A 273 9.15 -6.11 0.30
N GLY A 274 9.10 -5.17 1.26
CA GLY A 274 7.95 -4.29 1.43
C GLY A 274 6.77 -4.95 2.13
N MET A 275 7.01 -5.99 2.93
CA MET A 275 6.03 -6.61 3.82
C MET A 275 4.83 -7.23 3.06
N VAL A 276 5.16 -7.92 1.96
CA VAL A 276 4.19 -8.62 1.11
C VAL A 276 4.32 -10.12 1.34
N VAL A 277 3.21 -10.79 1.67
CA VAL A 277 3.11 -12.25 1.75
C VAL A 277 2.45 -12.77 0.48
N ALA A 278 3.12 -13.63 -0.26
CA ALA A 278 2.54 -14.39 -1.36
C ALA A 278 2.42 -15.87 -0.97
N PHE A 279 1.36 -16.53 -1.41
CA PHE A 279 1.10 -17.94 -1.15
C PHE A 279 0.25 -18.56 -2.25
N ARG A 280 0.25 -19.89 -2.33
CA ARG A 280 -0.54 -20.66 -3.30
C ARG A 280 -1.42 -21.66 -2.58
N LYS A 281 -2.66 -21.82 -3.05
CA LYS A 281 -3.54 -22.89 -2.58
C LYS A 281 -3.13 -24.22 -3.24
N PRO A 282 -2.93 -25.31 -2.48
CA PRO A 282 -2.55 -26.60 -3.06
C PRO A 282 -3.61 -27.11 -4.05
N VAL A 283 -3.18 -27.90 -5.04
CA VAL A 283 -4.06 -28.63 -5.96
C VAL A 283 -4.31 -30.03 -5.37
N GLY A 284 -5.57 -30.46 -5.29
CA GLY A 284 -5.92 -31.70 -4.60
C GLY A 284 -5.31 -32.95 -5.25
N GLY A 285 -4.46 -33.67 -4.51
CA GLY A 285 -4.01 -35.04 -4.81
C GLY A 285 -2.54 -35.32 -4.51
N GLY A 286 -2.23 -35.81 -3.30
CA GLY A 286 -0.97 -36.50 -3.01
C GLY A 286 -0.04 -35.79 -2.02
N ALA A 287 0.59 -36.60 -1.17
CA ALA A 287 1.44 -36.16 -0.08
C ALA A 287 2.72 -35.43 -0.55
N THR A 288 3.10 -34.44 0.26
CA THR A 288 4.47 -33.94 0.51
C THR A 288 5.17 -33.12 -0.58
N GLN A 289 5.29 -31.82 -0.34
CA GLN A 289 6.61 -31.23 -0.11
C GLN A 289 6.48 -30.01 0.80
N ARG A 290 7.00 -30.09 2.03
CA ARG A 290 7.23 -28.90 2.86
C ARG A 290 8.32 -28.09 2.19
N VAL A 291 7.95 -27.20 1.28
CA VAL A 291 8.88 -26.18 0.76
C VAL A 291 9.06 -25.18 1.89
N GLY A 292 10.28 -25.15 2.43
CA GLY A 292 10.64 -24.35 3.58
C GLY A 292 10.29 -22.87 3.38
N VAL A 293 10.02 -22.20 4.49
CA VAL A 293 9.92 -20.74 4.54
C VAL A 293 11.23 -20.18 4.00
N VAL A 294 11.21 -19.63 2.78
CA VAL A 294 12.32 -18.79 2.31
C VAL A 294 12.08 -17.42 2.94
N VAL A 295 12.50 -17.28 4.20
CA VAL A 295 12.70 -15.96 4.80
C VAL A 295 13.90 -15.37 4.06
N ALA A 296 13.68 -14.30 3.29
CA ALA A 296 14.78 -13.55 2.69
C ALA A 296 15.78 -13.14 3.80
N PRO A 297 17.11 -13.14 3.54
CA PRO A 297 18.11 -12.91 4.58
C PRO A 297 17.88 -11.58 5.30
N LYS A 298 18.14 -11.59 6.62
CA LYS A 298 18.29 -10.39 7.42
C LYS A 298 19.49 -9.58 6.91
N GLU A 299 19.25 -8.45 6.26
CA GLU A 299 20.10 -7.26 6.36
C GLU A 299 19.35 -6.07 5.77
N TYR A 300 19.33 -4.96 6.51
CA TYR A 300 19.54 -3.58 6.08
C TYR A 300 18.84 -2.59 7.03
N ASP A 301 19.71 -1.81 7.68
CA ASP A 301 19.43 -0.61 8.45
C ASP A 301 18.63 0.42 7.63
N TYR A 302 17.51 0.86 8.19
CA TYR A 302 16.85 2.10 7.77
C TYR A 302 17.18 3.22 8.77
N LEU A 303 18.46 3.57 8.88
CA LEU A 303 18.93 4.81 9.51
C LEU A 303 20.14 5.35 8.74
N SER A 304 19.87 5.96 7.59
CA SER A 304 20.73 7.00 7.00
C SER A 304 20.00 7.73 5.88
N VAL A 305 18.99 8.52 6.25
CA VAL A 305 18.70 9.72 5.46
C VAL A 305 19.70 10.76 5.95
N SER A 306 20.71 10.99 5.11
CA SER A 306 21.80 11.93 5.30
C SER A 306 21.30 13.31 5.73
N THR A 307 21.71 13.72 6.93
CA THR A 307 22.12 15.10 7.17
C THR A 307 23.29 15.41 6.22
N GLY A 308 23.02 16.27 5.26
CA GLY A 308 23.99 17.03 4.48
C GLY A 308 23.44 18.44 4.31
#